data_AF-A0A3B9W363-F1
#
_entry.id   AF-A0A3B9W363-F1
#
_cell.length_a   1.000
_cell.length_b   1.000
_cell.length_c   1.000
_cell.angle_alpha   90.00
_cell.angle_beta   90.00
_cell.angle_gamma   90.00
#
_symmetry.space_group_name_H-M   'P 1'
#
loop_
_entity.id
_entity.type
_entity.pdbx_description
1 polymer ?
#
loop_
_entity_poly.entity_id
_entity_poly.type
_entity_poly.pdbx_seq_one_letter_code
_entity_poly.pdbx_strand_id
1 'polypeptide(L)'
;MTIRTHENSAARQKAYRDRVRGQRDSPPPQPKRAPPRTARPARILALARMASDLAAEYGAWLTAMPENLANGALAEELETAISQLDEAAAILEAIEPPRIRR
;
A
#
# COMPACT_ATOMS: atom_id res chain seq x y z
N MET A 1 -43.06 -25.26 11.88
CA MET A 1 -41.75 -25.58 12.48
C MET A 1 -41.72 -27.05 12.82
N THR A 2 -40.97 -27.87 12.08
CA THR A 2 -40.91 -29.33 12.28
C THR A 2 -39.68 -29.67 13.12
N ILE A 3 -39.89 -30.02 14.39
CA ILE A 3 -38.83 -30.43 15.31
C ILE A 3 -38.44 -31.87 14.93
N ARG A 4 -37.25 -32.07 14.37
CA ARG A 4 -36.71 -33.41 14.07
C ARG A 4 -36.34 -34.12 15.38
N THR A 5 -37.25 -34.94 15.89
CA THR A 5 -37.01 -35.87 17.00
C THR A 5 -36.14 -37.02 16.51
N HIS A 6 -34.92 -37.14 17.04
CA HIS A 6 -34.07 -38.30 16.78
C HIS A 6 -34.47 -39.42 17.75
N GLU A 7 -35.15 -40.46 17.25
CA GLU A 7 -35.72 -41.56 18.04
C GLU A 7 -34.68 -42.41 18.81
N ASN A 8 -33.38 -42.28 18.54
CA ASN A 8 -32.35 -43.02 19.29
C ASN A 8 -31.02 -42.24 19.41
N SER A 9 -30.25 -42.51 20.47
CA SER A 9 -28.92 -41.91 20.73
C SER A 9 -27.93 -42.16 19.59
N ALA A 10 -28.02 -43.33 18.95
CA ALA A 10 -27.24 -43.70 17.76
C ALA A 10 -27.52 -42.78 16.56
N ALA A 11 -28.78 -42.39 16.35
CA ALA A 11 -29.16 -41.48 15.26
C ALA A 11 -28.61 -40.06 15.48
N ARG A 12 -28.54 -39.62 16.76
CA ARG A 12 -27.90 -38.34 17.14
C ARG A 12 -26.39 -38.36 16.88
N GLN A 13 -25.71 -39.44 17.24
CA GLN A 13 -24.28 -39.57 16.98
C GLN A 13 -23.95 -39.65 15.49
N LYS A 14 -24.77 -40.35 14.69
CA LYS A 14 -24.61 -40.38 13.22
C LYS A 14 -24.79 -38.99 12.61
N ALA A 15 -25.86 -38.28 12.96
CA ALA A 15 -26.09 -36.91 12.48
C ALA A 15 -24.97 -35.93 12.89
N TYR A 16 -24.42 -36.09 14.10
CA TYR A 16 -23.27 -35.32 14.56
C TYR A 16 -22.00 -35.65 13.76
N ARG A 17 -21.70 -36.93 13.53
CA ARG A 17 -20.55 -37.36 12.71
C ARG A 17 -20.66 -36.88 11.26
N ASP A 18 -21.85 -36.95 10.68
CA ASP A 18 -22.11 -36.48 9.30
C ASP A 18 -21.89 -34.96 9.21
N ARG A 19 -22.32 -34.19 10.22
CA ARG A 19 -22.07 -32.73 10.31
C ARG A 19 -20.58 -32.40 10.49
N VAL A 20 -19.88 -33.07 11.39
CA VAL A 20 -18.44 -32.85 11.62
C VAL A 20 -17.61 -33.26 10.40
N ARG A 21 -18.01 -34.33 9.70
CA ARG A 21 -17.35 -34.77 8.46
C ARG A 21 -17.49 -33.72 7.36
N GLY A 22 -18.71 -33.21 7.12
CA GLY A 22 -18.93 -32.14 6.13
C GLY A 22 -18.29 -30.80 6.51
N GLN A 23 -18.00 -30.57 7.80
CA GLN A 23 -17.35 -29.35 8.29
C GLN A 23 -15.81 -29.43 8.27
N ARG A 24 -15.23 -30.64 8.14
CA ARG A 24 -13.78 -30.86 8.01
C ARG A 24 -13.24 -30.61 6.60
N ASP A 25 -14.11 -30.56 5.59
CA ASP A 25 -13.71 -30.35 4.19
C ASP A 25 -13.46 -28.87 3.84
N SER A 26 -13.75 -27.95 4.77
CA SER A 26 -13.37 -26.54 4.63
C SER A 26 -12.03 -26.32 5.35
N PRO A 27 -10.93 -26.03 4.63
CA PRO A 27 -9.68 -25.65 5.28
C PRO A 27 -9.92 -24.43 6.17
N PRO A 28 -9.29 -24.35 7.35
CA PRO A 28 -9.41 -23.17 8.20
C PRO A 28 -9.01 -21.93 7.38
N PRO A 29 -9.72 -20.79 7.54
CA PRO A 29 -9.35 -19.58 6.83
C PRO A 29 -7.91 -19.25 7.19
N GLN A 30 -7.03 -19.32 6.19
CA GLN A 30 -5.62 -19.01 6.42
C GLN A 30 -5.53 -17.55 6.89
N PRO A 31 -4.73 -17.24 7.93
CA PRO A 31 -4.51 -15.86 8.32
C PRO A 31 -3.94 -15.11 7.11
N LYS A 32 -4.66 -14.07 6.66
CA LYS A 32 -4.21 -13.21 5.57
C LYS A 32 -2.86 -12.63 5.97
N ARG A 33 -1.78 -13.08 5.33
CA ARG A 33 -0.45 -12.55 5.59
C ARG A 33 -0.43 -11.07 5.22
N ALA A 34 0.05 -10.24 6.14
CA ALA A 34 0.28 -8.84 5.85
C ALA A 34 1.27 -8.73 4.67
N PRO A 35 1.09 -7.75 3.77
CA PRO A 35 2.01 -7.56 2.66
C PRO A 35 3.43 -7.32 3.20
N PRO A 36 4.47 -7.84 2.51
CA PRO A 36 5.84 -7.65 2.94
C PRO A 36 6.18 -6.16 2.94
N ARG A 37 6.70 -5.66 4.08
CA ARG A 37 7.17 -4.27 4.17
C ARG A 37 8.36 -4.11 3.22
N THR A 38 8.25 -3.20 2.27
CA THR A 38 9.35 -2.82 1.38
C THR A 38 10.60 -2.47 2.19
N ALA A 39 11.76 -2.99 1.78
CA ALA A 39 13.02 -2.74 2.45
C ALA A 39 13.31 -1.24 2.51
N ARG A 40 13.92 -0.77 3.62
CA ARG A 40 14.25 0.66 3.83
C ARG A 40 15.00 1.30 2.63
N PRO A 41 15.99 0.65 2.01
CA PRO A 41 16.67 1.18 0.81
C PRO A 41 15.71 1.43 -0.36
N ALA A 42 14.84 0.46 -0.64
CA ALA A 42 13.86 0.57 -1.73
C ALA A 42 12.85 1.69 -1.47
N ARG A 43 12.49 1.93 -0.21
CA ARG A 43 11.61 3.05 0.17
C ARG A 43 12.26 4.41 -0.05
N ILE A 44 13.55 4.55 0.26
CA ILE A 44 14.29 5.81 0.07
C ILE A 44 14.36 6.14 -1.42
N LEU A 45 14.76 5.17 -2.26
CA LEU A 45 14.80 5.33 -3.71
C LEU A 45 13.42 5.69 -4.29
N ALA A 46 12.36 5.05 -3.80
CA ALA A 46 11.00 5.36 -4.22
C ALA A 46 10.58 6.78 -3.86
N LEU A 47 10.93 7.26 -2.65
CA LEU A 47 10.64 8.63 -2.23
C LEU A 47 11.41 9.67 -3.03
N ALA A 48 12.70 9.43 -3.31
CA ALA A 48 13.50 10.32 -4.16
C ALA A 48 12.85 10.48 -5.54
N ARG A 49 12.48 9.37 -6.16
CA ARG A 49 11.81 9.37 -7.45
C ARG A 49 10.46 10.09 -7.42
N MET A 50 9.64 9.85 -6.40
CA MET A 50 8.36 10.55 -6.26
C MET A 50 8.54 12.06 -6.10
N ALA A 51 9.57 12.51 -5.39
CA ALA A 51 9.88 13.94 -5.26
C ALA A 51 10.28 14.55 -6.61
N SER A 52 11.16 13.89 -7.37
CA SER A 52 11.55 14.33 -8.71
C SER A 52 10.38 14.32 -9.71
N ASP A 53 9.55 13.28 -9.68
CA ASP A 53 8.37 13.18 -10.56
C ASP A 53 7.41 14.35 -10.27
N LEU A 54 7.16 14.67 -8.98
CA LEU A 54 6.30 15.79 -8.59
C LEU A 54 6.91 17.16 -8.95
N ALA A 55 8.22 17.33 -8.82
CA ALA A 55 8.91 18.55 -9.25
C ALA A 55 8.75 18.78 -10.76
N ALA A 56 8.88 17.72 -11.55
CA ALA A 56 8.68 17.77 -13.00
C ALA A 56 7.23 18.11 -13.38
N GLU A 57 6.24 17.56 -12.67
CA GLU A 57 4.83 17.90 -12.87
C GLU A 57 4.54 19.38 -12.60
N TYR A 58 5.08 19.94 -11.51
CA TYR A 58 4.95 21.37 -11.21
C TYR A 58 5.71 22.25 -12.20
N GLY A 59 6.91 21.84 -12.66
CA GLY A 59 7.64 22.55 -13.70
C GLY A 59 6.89 22.59 -15.03
N ALA A 60 6.22 21.49 -15.40
CA ALA A 60 5.37 21.44 -16.58
C ALA A 60 4.13 22.34 -16.42
N TRP A 61 3.53 22.37 -15.24
CA TRP A 61 2.40 23.26 -14.95
C TRP A 61 2.81 24.74 -15.03
N LEU A 62 3.95 25.10 -14.44
CA LEU A 62 4.51 26.44 -14.51
C LEU A 62 4.77 26.87 -15.97
N THR A 63 5.33 25.96 -16.77
CA THR A 63 5.61 26.21 -18.20
C THR A 63 4.34 26.41 -19.03
N ALA A 64 3.25 25.72 -18.66
CA ALA A 64 1.96 25.83 -19.34
C ALA A 64 1.11 27.02 -18.85
N MET A 65 1.61 27.77 -17.86
CA MET A 65 0.84 28.84 -17.22
C MET A 65 0.72 30.08 -18.13
N PRO A 66 -0.46 30.70 -18.21
CA PRO A 66 -0.64 31.97 -18.89
C PRO A 66 0.26 33.09 -18.30
N GLU A 67 0.76 34.00 -19.15
CA GLU A 67 1.69 35.07 -18.73
C GLU A 67 1.15 35.97 -17.60
N ASN A 68 -0.17 36.18 -17.54
CA ASN A 68 -0.81 36.97 -16.50
C ASN A 68 -0.78 36.30 -15.11
N LEU A 69 -0.51 34.99 -15.06
CA LEU A 69 -0.36 34.21 -13.83
C LEU A 69 1.10 33.83 -13.55
N ALA A 70 1.93 33.78 -14.59
CA ALA A 70 3.34 33.39 -14.52
C ALA A 70 4.21 34.34 -13.66
N ASN A 71 3.76 35.57 -13.41
CA ASN A 71 4.44 36.54 -12.52
C ASN A 71 3.68 36.77 -11.20
N GLY A 72 2.75 35.89 -10.85
CA GLY A 72 1.96 35.99 -9.63
C GLY A 72 2.56 35.19 -8.47
N ALA A 73 2.05 35.40 -7.26
CA ALA A 73 2.46 34.68 -6.06
C ALA A 73 2.40 33.14 -6.22
N LEU A 74 1.44 32.63 -6.99
CA LEU A 74 1.34 31.20 -7.28
C LEU A 74 2.55 30.66 -8.06
N ALA A 75 3.07 31.43 -9.02
CA ALA A 75 4.24 31.02 -9.80
C ALA A 75 5.49 30.96 -8.90
N GLU A 76 5.68 31.96 -8.04
CA GLU A 76 6.77 31.98 -7.04
C GLU A 76 6.65 30.81 -6.04
N GLU A 77 5.44 30.49 -5.59
CA GLU A 77 5.17 29.33 -4.73
C GLU A 77 5.51 28.01 -5.42
N LEU A 78 5.17 27.87 -6.71
CA LEU A 78 5.50 26.69 -7.51
C LEU A 78 7.02 26.56 -7.72
N GLU A 79 7.71 27.64 -8.07
CA GLU A 79 9.18 27.65 -8.19
C GLU A 79 9.86 27.25 -6.87
N THR A 80 9.36 27.77 -5.75
CA THR A 80 9.84 27.39 -4.42
C THR A 80 9.60 25.91 -4.13
N ALA A 81 8.40 25.40 -4.44
CA ALA A 81 8.06 23.99 -4.25
C ALA A 81 8.92 23.06 -5.11
N ILE A 82 9.16 23.41 -6.38
CA ILE A 82 10.04 22.68 -7.30
C ILE A 82 11.45 22.58 -6.70
N SER A 83 12.02 23.72 -6.29
CA SER A 83 13.35 23.79 -5.67
C SER A 83 13.48 22.91 -4.43
N GLN A 84 12.49 22.94 -3.53
CA GLN A 84 12.48 22.11 -2.33
C GLN A 84 12.33 20.61 -2.63
N LEU A 85 11.56 20.24 -3.65
CA LEU A 85 11.41 18.85 -4.08
C LEU A 85 12.70 18.32 -4.70
N ASP A 86 13.37 19.12 -5.53
CA ASP A 86 14.66 18.77 -6.11
C ASP A 86 15.75 18.61 -5.03
N GLU A 87 15.79 19.52 -4.05
CA GLU A 87 16.69 19.39 -2.89
C GLU A 87 16.39 18.12 -2.09
N ALA A 88 15.11 17.84 -1.81
CA ALA A 88 14.71 16.65 -1.08
C ALA A 88 15.09 15.36 -1.84
N ALA A 89 14.92 15.32 -3.16
CA ALA A 89 15.32 14.21 -4.00
C ALA A 89 16.85 13.98 -3.91
N ALA A 90 17.64 15.05 -4.07
CA ALA A 90 19.10 14.99 -3.98
C ALA A 90 19.58 14.49 -2.61
N ILE A 91 18.96 14.97 -1.52
CA ILE A 91 19.27 14.51 -0.16
C ILE A 91 18.98 13.02 -0.03
N LEU A 92 17.82 12.55 -0.50
CA LEU A 92 17.42 11.15 -0.41
C LEU A 92 18.33 10.24 -1.23
N GLU A 93 18.77 10.67 -2.41
CA GLU A 93 19.74 9.94 -3.24
C GLU A 93 21.12 9.84 -2.59
N ALA A 94 21.55 10.87 -1.85
CA ALA A 94 22.81 10.87 -1.12
C ALA A 94 22.82 9.92 0.10
N ILE A 95 21.65 9.46 0.57
CA ILE A 95 21.58 8.47 1.65
C ILE A 95 22.00 7.11 1.08
N GLU A 96 23.27 6.76 1.22
CA GLU A 96 23.74 5.39 0.94
C GLU A 96 23.29 4.43 2.06
N PRO A 97 22.35 3.51 1.80
CA PRO A 97 21.95 2.55 2.80
C PRO A 97 23.07 1.50 2.98
N PRO A 98 23.33 1.03 4.21
CA PRO A 98 24.35 0.03 4.45
C PRO A 98 24.05 -1.25 3.66
N ARG A 99 25.02 -1.67 2.84
CA ARG A 99 24.95 -2.94 2.10
C ARG A 99 25.06 -4.09 3.09
N ILE A 100 23.93 -4.63 3.53
CA ILE A 100 23.91 -5.86 4.33
C ILE A 100 24.33 -7.00 3.39
N ARG A 101 25.60 -7.42 3.45
CA ARG A 101 26.03 -8.69 2.85
C ARG A 101 25.24 -9.79 3.57
N ARG A 102 24.36 -10.47 2.84
CA ARG A 102 23.73 -11.71 3.29
C ARG A 102 24.59 -12.90 2.88
#